data_AF-A0A8C1EJN7-F1
#
_entry.id   AF-A0A8C1EJN7-F1
#
_cell.length_a   1.000
_cell.length_b   1.000
_cell.length_c   1.000
_cell.angle_alpha   90.00
_cell.angle_beta   90.00
_cell.angle_gamma   90.00
#
_symmetry.space_group_name_H-M   'P 1'
#
loop_
_entity.id
_entity.type
_entity.pdbx_description
1 polymer ?
#
loop_
_entity_poly.entity_id
_entity_poly.type
_entity_poly.pdbx_seq_one_letter_code
_entity_poly.pdbx_strand_id
1 'polypeptide(L)'
;MEKTWEVEFRNVGSCYFPQSRVDCHYTINPQHTWASNDWIGLFKVGWSSVKDYHTFVWAVAPSSYKEGTSVNCCANFQASYLPGPSAQQYQFVYVDGRGEVCSRSTAFIFSAPKPLEELVTLEKEDQGEEVGEDMLLVIPRAQLLQSRLQECLKERADLLQALEAADQNVEREKVEEMKKQQKEVEDLGEALTEEKRALLAKKEANEQRIRELEEDIKVLTQRGLERETDLERMRERAKKAAAQKKEDEDEHKNLKIKMEQTENELHSLSAEFQSLRSSLAQRDTHALQLRDTITTLTHKLNSAHRKEAANEVALNELRSVQERLNVSERCVETLRGELRDMVAQRDTAHAELHQARLQAAQLTLQLADASLALREGRANWAQEKEALQQNAELEKVHLERLNDEIQQKEEMLQEARMEREKAVVELGREKDCNRVQLSETRRELQELKASLRVAQKEKEQLQTEIQEVMEYSRQLERRLEVLSDSKWSETALLQSSHAESPLLSDSEDENPEALQDAHSSGPLNHYSLCEQPQADLLLPATPPPSPRHPSGMDAVVISQPAPLSSPHQPSAHTHAHSSDSEEEYEAALSRGHSSGEETALLLPDNRDTTLGDLAESPLW
;
A
#
# COMPACT_ATOMS: atom_id res chain seq x y z
N MET A 1 22.94 35.99 -38.64
CA MET A 1 22.54 34.64 -39.11
C MET A 1 21.32 34.84 -39.97
N GLU A 2 21.43 34.64 -41.27
CA GLU A 2 20.31 34.84 -42.18
C GLU A 2 19.37 33.64 -42.08
N LYS A 3 18.06 33.91 -42.05
CA LYS A 3 17.05 32.85 -41.84
C LYS A 3 16.86 32.12 -43.16
N THR A 4 17.62 31.04 -43.37
CA THR A 4 17.52 30.16 -44.54
C THR A 4 16.13 29.53 -44.59
N TRP A 5 15.31 29.97 -45.54
CA TRP A 5 13.95 29.47 -45.72
C TRP A 5 13.96 28.06 -46.32
N GLU A 6 13.05 27.22 -45.83
CA GLU A 6 12.95 25.79 -46.18
C GLU A 6 12.43 25.60 -47.62
N VAL A 7 11.73 26.61 -48.14
CA VAL A 7 11.35 26.76 -49.55
C VAL A 7 11.79 28.15 -50.03
N GLU A 8 12.20 28.29 -51.29
CA GLU A 8 12.58 29.57 -51.90
C GLU A 8 11.66 29.93 -53.08
N PHE A 9 11.04 31.11 -53.08
CA PHE A 9 10.31 31.62 -54.24
C PHE A 9 11.26 32.18 -55.29
N ARG A 10 11.07 31.80 -56.57
CA ARG A 10 11.94 32.18 -57.69
C ARG A 10 11.17 32.90 -58.78
N ASN A 11 11.88 33.75 -59.54
CA ASN A 11 11.32 34.54 -60.64
C ASN A 11 10.09 35.39 -60.26
N VAL A 12 10.00 35.84 -59.00
CA VAL A 12 8.88 36.66 -58.53
C VAL A 12 9.01 38.07 -59.09
N GLY A 13 8.23 38.36 -60.13
CA GLY A 13 8.14 39.69 -60.74
C GLY A 13 7.54 40.73 -59.81
N SER A 14 7.91 41.99 -59.98
CA SER A 14 7.41 43.13 -59.18
C SER A 14 5.97 43.54 -59.52
N CYS A 15 5.46 43.12 -60.68
CA CYS A 15 4.04 43.19 -61.02
C CYS A 15 3.59 41.99 -61.86
N TYR A 16 2.28 41.72 -61.82
CA TYR A 16 1.60 40.69 -62.61
C TYR A 16 0.28 41.23 -63.19
N PHE A 17 -0.24 40.59 -64.24
CA PHE A 17 -1.48 41.02 -64.89
C PHE A 17 -2.73 40.38 -64.24
N PRO A 18 -3.66 41.15 -63.62
CA PRO A 18 -4.84 40.60 -62.94
C PRO A 18 -5.69 39.63 -63.76
N GLN A 19 -5.72 39.82 -65.09
CA GLN A 19 -6.58 39.06 -66.00
C GLN A 19 -5.84 37.92 -66.71
N SER A 20 -4.57 37.70 -66.41
CA SER A 20 -3.82 36.48 -66.78
C SER A 20 -3.66 35.58 -65.57
N ARG A 21 -3.52 34.27 -65.78
CA ARG A 21 -2.96 33.41 -64.73
C ARG A 21 -1.53 33.85 -64.39
N VAL A 22 -1.11 33.58 -63.16
CA VAL A 22 0.24 33.87 -62.65
C VAL A 22 0.90 32.58 -62.21
N ASP A 23 1.99 32.25 -62.89
CA ASP A 23 2.71 31.01 -62.72
C ASP A 23 3.79 31.24 -61.64
N CYS A 24 3.49 30.85 -60.39
CA CYS A 24 4.34 31.07 -59.23
C CYS A 24 5.42 29.98 -59.16
N HIS A 25 6.67 30.35 -59.45
CA HIS A 25 7.80 29.43 -59.39
C HIS A 25 8.47 29.44 -58.01
N TYR A 26 8.86 28.26 -57.55
CA TYR A 26 9.51 28.09 -56.26
C TYR A 26 10.40 26.83 -56.27
N THR A 27 11.29 26.72 -55.31
CA THR A 27 12.21 25.60 -55.15
C THR A 27 12.07 25.07 -53.74
N ILE A 28 11.71 23.81 -53.65
CA ILE A 28 11.73 23.07 -52.38
C ILE A 28 13.19 22.67 -52.11
N ASN A 29 13.72 23.04 -50.95
CA ASN A 29 15.10 22.70 -50.58
C ASN A 29 15.17 21.28 -49.98
N PRO A 30 16.32 20.59 -49.96
CA PRO A 30 16.43 19.20 -49.49
C PRO A 30 15.96 18.97 -48.05
N GLN A 31 15.92 20.03 -47.24
CA GLN A 31 15.49 20.01 -45.84
C GLN A 31 13.96 20.07 -45.68
N HIS A 32 13.20 20.41 -46.73
CA HIS A 32 11.74 20.45 -46.71
C HIS A 32 11.13 19.25 -47.43
N THR A 33 10.40 18.42 -46.68
CA THR A 33 9.56 17.38 -47.26
C THR A 33 8.26 18.01 -47.74
N TRP A 34 8.04 18.02 -49.05
CA TRP A 34 6.78 18.44 -49.65
C TRP A 34 5.62 17.52 -49.21
N ALA A 35 4.53 18.12 -48.73
CA ALA A 35 3.27 17.41 -48.52
C ALA A 35 2.20 17.86 -49.53
N SER A 36 1.27 16.98 -49.88
CA SER A 36 0.16 17.29 -50.80
C SER A 36 -0.88 18.28 -50.23
N ASN A 37 -0.72 18.69 -48.97
CA ASN A 37 -1.47 19.76 -48.32
C ASN A 37 -0.59 20.96 -47.93
N ASP A 38 0.66 21.03 -48.40
CA ASP A 38 1.41 22.29 -48.48
C ASP A 38 0.71 23.22 -49.49
N TRP A 39 0.76 24.53 -49.27
CA TRP A 39 0.10 25.50 -50.13
C TRP A 39 0.83 26.84 -50.21
N ILE A 40 0.59 27.53 -51.32
CA ILE A 40 1.09 28.88 -51.56
C ILE A 40 -0.09 29.82 -51.52
N GLY A 41 -0.13 30.66 -50.49
CA GLY A 41 -1.09 31.76 -50.39
C GLY A 41 -0.56 33.02 -51.06
N LEU A 42 -1.45 33.77 -51.70
CA LEU A 42 -1.22 35.15 -52.08
C LEU A 42 -1.78 36.05 -50.98
N PHE A 43 -0.91 36.66 -50.20
CA PHE A 43 -1.28 37.48 -49.05
C PHE A 43 -1.05 38.97 -49.30
N LYS A 44 -1.97 39.80 -48.79
CA LYS A 44 -1.81 41.26 -48.75
C LYS A 44 -0.66 41.63 -47.81
N VAL A 45 0.32 42.43 -48.24
CA VAL A 45 1.44 42.85 -47.37
C VAL A 45 0.89 43.56 -46.13
N GLY A 46 1.39 43.18 -44.95
CA GLY A 46 0.83 43.58 -43.65
C GLY A 46 -0.10 42.53 -43.00
N TRP A 47 -0.33 41.38 -43.65
CA TRP A 47 -1.03 40.23 -43.06
C TRP A 47 -0.43 39.78 -41.72
N SER A 48 -1.29 39.34 -40.80
CA SER A 48 -0.94 38.98 -39.42
C SER A 48 -1.18 37.50 -39.09
N SER A 49 -2.06 36.84 -39.84
CA SER A 49 -2.38 35.41 -39.72
C SER A 49 -2.27 34.71 -41.07
N VAL A 50 -1.89 33.43 -41.08
CA VAL A 50 -1.97 32.59 -42.29
C VAL A 50 -3.42 32.40 -42.79
N LYS A 51 -4.43 32.86 -42.06
CA LYS A 51 -5.83 32.91 -42.52
C LYS A 51 -6.17 34.18 -43.34
N ASP A 52 -5.27 35.16 -43.40
CA ASP A 52 -5.47 36.45 -44.09
C ASP A 52 -5.11 36.39 -45.59
N TYR A 53 -5.15 35.21 -46.21
CA TYR A 53 -4.84 35.07 -47.64
C TYR A 53 -5.96 35.68 -48.50
N HIS A 54 -5.58 36.25 -49.64
CA HIS A 54 -6.54 36.75 -50.63
C HIS A 54 -7.05 35.60 -51.53
N THR A 55 -6.12 34.75 -51.96
CA THR A 55 -6.36 33.50 -52.68
C THR A 55 -5.20 32.56 -52.39
N PHE A 56 -5.34 31.28 -52.73
CA PHE A 56 -4.29 30.29 -52.56
C PHE A 56 -4.35 29.20 -53.64
N VAL A 57 -3.23 28.50 -53.80
CA VAL A 57 -3.12 27.27 -54.58
C VAL A 57 -2.37 26.24 -53.76
N TRP A 58 -2.75 24.96 -53.86
CA TRP A 58 -1.94 23.88 -53.29
C TRP A 58 -0.57 23.87 -53.97
N ALA A 59 0.49 23.64 -53.19
CA ALA A 59 1.84 23.54 -53.71
C ALA A 59 1.95 22.20 -54.44
N VAL A 60 2.22 22.22 -55.75
CA VAL A 60 2.38 21.01 -56.56
C VAL A 60 3.86 20.75 -56.84
N ALA A 61 4.39 19.66 -56.29
CA ALA A 61 5.69 19.12 -56.69
C ALA A 61 5.54 18.27 -57.99
N PRO A 62 6.55 18.23 -58.87
CA PRO A 62 6.57 17.33 -60.02
C PRO A 62 6.42 15.86 -59.62
N SER A 63 5.81 15.04 -60.49
CA SER A 63 5.64 13.59 -60.29
C SER A 63 6.95 12.78 -60.22
N SER A 64 8.10 13.43 -60.44
CA SER A 64 9.44 12.89 -60.25
C SER A 64 10.10 13.30 -58.92
N TYR A 65 9.40 14.03 -58.04
CA TYR A 65 9.92 14.47 -56.74
C TYR A 65 10.27 13.28 -55.84
N LYS A 66 11.34 13.44 -55.05
CA LYS A 66 11.76 12.50 -54.00
C LYS A 66 12.16 13.30 -52.77
N GLU A 67 11.75 12.81 -51.61
CA GLU A 67 12.14 13.38 -50.32
C GLU A 67 13.66 13.46 -50.18
N GLY A 68 14.16 14.54 -49.57
CA GLY A 68 15.60 14.82 -49.47
C GLY A 68 16.26 15.34 -50.77
N THR A 69 15.50 15.63 -51.84
CA THR A 69 16.03 16.23 -53.08
C THR A 69 15.47 17.62 -53.34
N SER A 70 16.30 18.55 -53.84
CA SER A 70 15.83 19.89 -54.20
C SER A 70 15.17 19.88 -55.58
N VAL A 71 13.95 20.40 -55.67
CA VAL A 71 13.16 20.37 -56.91
C VAL A 71 12.49 21.71 -57.17
N ASN A 72 12.65 22.19 -58.40
CA ASN A 72 11.95 23.36 -58.91
C ASN A 72 10.51 23.00 -59.24
N CYS A 73 9.58 23.77 -58.70
CA CYS A 73 8.14 23.56 -58.75
C CYS A 73 7.44 24.81 -59.30
N CYS A 74 6.18 24.67 -59.71
CA CYS A 74 5.36 25.78 -60.22
C CYS A 74 3.92 25.58 -59.75
N ALA A 75 3.26 26.65 -59.28
CA ALA A 75 1.86 26.63 -58.92
C ALA A 75 1.13 27.81 -59.57
N ASN A 76 0.05 27.52 -60.29
CA ASN A 76 -0.57 28.47 -61.23
C ASN A 76 -1.81 29.12 -60.62
N PHE A 77 -1.71 30.39 -60.21
CA PHE A 77 -2.84 31.17 -59.72
C PHE A 77 -3.71 31.62 -60.90
N GLN A 78 -4.99 31.24 -60.91
CA GLN A 78 -5.90 31.59 -62.01
C GLN A 78 -6.40 33.03 -61.91
N ALA A 79 -6.48 33.72 -63.06
CA ALA A 79 -6.87 35.12 -63.20
C ALA A 79 -8.12 35.53 -62.40
N SER A 80 -9.16 34.68 -62.42
CA SER A 80 -10.45 34.90 -61.75
C SER A 80 -10.37 35.05 -60.23
N TYR A 81 -9.24 34.69 -59.61
CA TYR A 81 -9.01 34.76 -58.17
C TYR A 81 -7.84 35.69 -57.79
N LEU A 82 -7.28 36.42 -58.76
CA LEU A 82 -6.21 37.40 -58.50
C LEU A 82 -6.79 38.76 -58.08
N PRO A 83 -6.06 39.55 -57.28
CA PRO A 83 -6.43 40.92 -56.97
C PRO A 83 -6.60 41.76 -58.24
N GLY A 84 -7.72 42.50 -58.32
CA GLY A 84 -7.94 43.47 -59.39
C GLY A 84 -6.86 44.57 -59.44
N PRO A 85 -6.76 45.32 -60.56
CA PRO A 85 -5.70 46.31 -60.77
C PRO A 85 -5.62 47.31 -59.60
N SER A 86 -4.52 47.29 -58.85
CA SER A 86 -4.41 48.06 -57.61
C SER A 86 -2.96 48.31 -57.19
N ALA A 87 -2.74 49.45 -56.52
CA ALA A 87 -1.45 49.79 -55.92
C ALA A 87 -1.16 49.01 -54.61
N GLN A 88 -2.05 48.11 -54.22
CA GLN A 88 -1.85 47.28 -53.03
C GLN A 88 -0.79 46.22 -53.30
N GLN A 89 0.22 46.16 -52.44
CA GLN A 89 1.23 45.11 -52.50
C GLN A 89 0.72 43.81 -51.90
N TYR A 90 1.04 42.72 -52.59
CA TYR A 90 0.83 41.34 -52.19
C TYR A 90 2.17 40.60 -52.22
N GLN A 91 2.21 39.40 -51.65
CA GLN A 91 3.37 38.51 -51.67
C GLN A 91 2.90 37.05 -51.66
N PHE A 92 3.68 36.16 -52.26
CA PHE A 92 3.51 34.73 -52.06
C PHE A 92 4.06 34.32 -50.68
N VAL A 93 3.43 33.31 -50.11
CA VAL A 93 3.77 32.75 -48.81
C VAL A 93 3.62 31.25 -48.93
N TYR A 94 4.69 30.51 -48.63
CA TYR A 94 4.62 29.06 -48.57
C TYR A 94 4.22 28.67 -47.15
N VAL A 95 3.13 27.93 -47.04
CA VAL A 95 2.60 27.41 -45.79
C VAL A 95 2.59 25.90 -45.90
N ASP A 96 3.22 25.21 -44.96
CA ASP A 96 3.26 23.76 -44.97
C ASP A 96 1.91 23.13 -44.57
N GLY A 97 1.83 21.81 -44.69
CA GLY A 97 0.69 21.00 -44.27
C GLY A 97 0.40 21.00 -42.76
N ARG A 98 1.22 21.68 -41.94
CA ARG A 98 1.01 21.91 -40.50
C ARG A 98 0.48 23.32 -40.22
N GLY A 99 0.58 24.24 -41.18
CA GLY A 99 0.19 25.65 -41.07
C GLY A 99 1.34 26.62 -40.78
N GLU A 100 2.59 26.16 -40.82
CA GLU A 100 3.78 26.98 -40.54
C GLU A 100 4.34 27.64 -41.81
N VAL A 101 4.97 28.80 -41.64
CA VAL A 101 5.37 29.67 -42.76
C VAL A 101 6.82 29.39 -43.18
N CYS A 102 6.99 28.35 -43.99
CA CYS A 102 8.29 27.89 -44.50
C CYS A 102 8.94 28.86 -45.51
N SER A 103 8.18 29.79 -46.12
CA SER A 103 8.74 30.84 -47.00
C SER A 103 7.84 32.06 -47.19
N ARG A 104 8.44 33.20 -47.57
CA ARG A 104 7.78 34.44 -47.98
C ARG A 104 8.53 35.05 -49.17
N SER A 105 7.83 35.39 -50.25
CA SER A 105 8.45 36.09 -51.39
C SER A 105 8.69 37.57 -51.11
N THR A 106 9.45 38.21 -52.00
CA THR A 106 9.38 39.65 -52.23
C THR A 106 7.95 40.10 -52.57
N ALA A 107 7.65 41.37 -52.32
CA ALA A 107 6.33 41.96 -52.56
C ALA A 107 6.16 42.50 -53.99
N PHE A 108 4.94 42.43 -54.51
CA PHE A 108 4.57 42.79 -55.89
C PHE A 108 3.12 43.29 -55.98
N ILE A 109 2.72 43.86 -57.11
CA ILE A 109 1.37 44.43 -57.36
C ILE A 109 0.68 43.78 -58.58
N PHE A 110 -0.60 44.09 -58.79
CA PHE A 110 -1.36 43.62 -59.97
C PHE A 110 -1.77 44.82 -60.86
N SER A 111 -1.37 44.82 -62.14
CA SER A 111 -1.60 45.94 -63.10
C SER A 111 -1.56 45.50 -64.60
N ALA A 112 -2.01 46.34 -65.54
CA ALA A 112 -2.40 45.91 -66.91
C ALA A 112 -1.48 46.41 -68.07
N PRO A 113 -1.10 45.53 -69.04
CA PRO A 113 -0.40 45.87 -70.30
C PRO A 113 -1.35 46.09 -71.51
N LYS A 114 -0.81 46.26 -72.75
CA LYS A 114 -1.54 46.66 -73.99
C LYS A 114 -1.08 45.82 -75.25
N PRO A 115 -1.90 45.62 -76.34
CA PRO A 115 -1.73 44.51 -77.34
C PRO A 115 -1.36 44.85 -78.84
N LEU A 116 -1.10 43.82 -79.73
CA LEU A 116 -0.79 43.87 -81.22
C LEU A 116 -1.00 42.49 -82.02
N GLU A 117 -0.62 42.31 -83.34
CA GLU A 117 -1.22 41.39 -84.42
C GLU A 117 -0.27 40.48 -85.39
N GLU A 118 -0.73 39.85 -86.55
CA GLU A 118 -0.07 39.09 -87.76
C GLU A 118 -0.10 37.49 -87.94
N LEU A 119 0.13 36.68 -89.07
CA LEU A 119 -0.08 36.60 -90.60
C LEU A 119 0.21 35.15 -91.33
N VAL A 120 0.48 35.02 -92.69
CA VAL A 120 1.00 33.87 -93.65
C VAL A 120 0.02 32.76 -94.30
N THR A 121 0.14 31.81 -95.34
CA THR A 121 1.12 31.07 -96.30
C THR A 121 0.49 30.36 -97.62
N LEU A 122 1.19 29.56 -98.54
CA LEU A 122 0.83 29.15 -99.99
C LEU A 122 1.65 28.03 -100.83
N GLU A 123 1.53 27.92 -102.23
CA GLU A 123 2.49 27.56 -103.43
C GLU A 123 1.77 27.13 -104.82
N LYS A 124 2.25 26.79 -106.11
CA LYS A 124 3.29 27.14 -107.20
C LYS A 124 3.16 26.34 -108.62
N GLU A 125 3.54 26.84 -109.88
CA GLU A 125 3.45 26.18 -111.30
C GLU A 125 4.48 26.63 -112.49
N ASP A 126 4.55 26.05 -113.76
CA ASP A 126 5.56 26.31 -114.94
C ASP A 126 5.28 25.78 -116.46
N GLN A 127 6.01 26.14 -117.62
CA GLN A 127 5.90 25.60 -119.09
C GLN A 127 6.95 25.97 -120.31
N GLY A 128 6.76 25.57 -121.64
CA GLY A 128 7.68 25.66 -122.90
C GLY A 128 7.07 26.14 -124.31
N GLU A 129 7.46 26.06 -125.65
CA GLU A 129 8.45 25.51 -126.73
C GLU A 129 8.26 26.29 -128.16
N GLU A 130 8.73 26.18 -129.48
CA GLU A 130 9.84 25.78 -130.51
C GLU A 130 9.39 26.23 -132.02
N VAL A 131 9.92 26.23 -133.32
CA VAL A 131 11.12 26.11 -134.32
C VAL A 131 10.63 26.45 -135.84
N GLY A 132 11.25 26.71 -137.08
CA GLY A 132 12.57 26.81 -137.87
C GLY A 132 12.46 27.13 -139.46
N GLU A 133 13.54 27.34 -140.32
CA GLU A 133 13.59 27.87 -141.80
C GLU A 133 14.72 27.26 -142.78
N ASP A 134 15.18 27.54 -144.07
CA ASP A 134 15.11 28.47 -145.31
C ASP A 134 15.58 27.76 -146.71
N MET A 135 16.18 28.14 -147.92
CA MET A 135 16.91 29.26 -148.68
C MET A 135 17.17 29.03 -150.27
N LEU A 136 17.55 30.00 -151.20
CA LEU A 136 17.80 29.82 -152.73
C LEU A 136 18.62 30.92 -153.62
N LEU A 137 19.06 30.72 -154.94
CA LEU A 137 19.90 31.68 -155.84
C LEU A 137 20.06 31.46 -157.45
N VAL A 138 20.53 32.43 -158.35
CA VAL A 138 20.75 32.34 -159.91
C VAL A 138 21.68 33.41 -160.70
N ILE A 139 22.11 33.27 -162.02
CA ILE A 139 23.00 34.22 -162.88
C ILE A 139 23.15 34.09 -164.51
N PRO A 140 23.49 35.12 -165.41
CA PRO A 140 23.63 35.05 -166.95
C PRO A 140 24.56 36.02 -167.90
N ARG A 141 24.78 35.75 -169.25
CA ARG A 141 25.11 36.62 -170.52
C ARG A 141 26.56 37.18 -170.91
N ALA A 142 26.89 37.56 -172.20
CA ALA A 142 27.72 38.79 -172.63
C ALA A 142 28.28 39.02 -174.11
N GLN A 143 29.51 38.58 -174.49
CA GLN A 143 30.54 39.39 -175.23
C GLN A 143 30.61 39.51 -176.79
N LEU A 144 29.83 38.79 -177.60
CA LEU A 144 30.14 38.55 -179.04
C LEU A 144 29.95 39.73 -180.04
N LEU A 145 29.84 40.99 -179.59
CA LEU A 145 29.50 42.15 -180.41
C LEU A 145 30.51 43.29 -180.23
N GLN A 146 31.18 43.73 -181.31
CA GLN A 146 31.50 45.14 -181.67
C GLN A 146 32.65 45.32 -182.69
N SER A 147 33.29 44.25 -183.20
CA SER A 147 34.30 44.35 -184.29
C SER A 147 34.14 43.29 -185.40
N ARG A 148 33.01 43.08 -186.08
CA ARG A 148 31.95 44.00 -186.59
C ARG A 148 32.48 45.03 -187.61
N LEU A 149 31.66 45.24 -188.63
CA LEU A 149 31.46 46.51 -189.37
C LEU A 149 32.50 46.93 -190.42
N GLN A 150 33.81 46.84 -190.17
CA GLN A 150 34.78 47.50 -191.05
C GLN A 150 35.07 46.69 -192.33
N GLU A 151 35.22 45.38 -192.21
CA GLU A 151 35.45 44.44 -193.33
C GLU A 151 34.22 44.39 -194.26
N CYS A 152 33.03 44.48 -193.66
CA CYS A 152 31.71 44.51 -194.29
C CYS A 152 31.49 45.64 -195.32
N LEU A 153 32.38 46.63 -195.40
CA LEU A 153 32.28 47.72 -196.39
C LEU A 153 32.93 47.39 -197.73
N LYS A 154 33.87 46.43 -197.79
CA LYS A 154 34.48 46.00 -199.06
C LYS A 154 33.78 44.79 -199.66
N GLU A 155 33.35 43.83 -198.83
CA GLU A 155 32.45 42.74 -199.23
C GLU A 155 31.23 43.28 -200.01
N ARG A 156 30.71 44.44 -199.59
CA ARG A 156 29.54 45.11 -200.20
C ARG A 156 29.70 45.50 -201.68
N ALA A 157 30.91 45.52 -202.23
CA ALA A 157 31.13 45.75 -203.66
C ALA A 157 30.95 44.45 -204.45
N ASP A 158 31.66 43.39 -204.05
CA ASP A 158 31.62 42.08 -204.71
C ASP A 158 30.24 41.41 -204.52
N LEU A 159 29.56 41.69 -203.39
CA LEU A 159 28.17 41.30 -203.14
C LEU A 159 27.16 41.88 -204.13
N LEU A 160 27.45 42.99 -204.85
CA LEU A 160 26.57 43.48 -205.91
C LEU A 160 26.67 42.62 -207.18
N GLN A 161 27.83 42.03 -207.47
CA GLN A 161 27.95 41.05 -208.55
C GLN A 161 27.37 39.69 -208.16
N ALA A 162 27.39 39.36 -206.87
CA ALA A 162 26.63 38.23 -206.33
C ALA A 162 25.10 38.46 -206.38
N LEU A 163 24.63 39.72 -206.43
CA LEU A 163 23.21 40.07 -206.46
C LEU A 163 22.54 39.67 -207.79
N GLU A 164 23.18 39.94 -208.94
CA GLU A 164 22.67 39.49 -210.25
C GLU A 164 22.65 37.95 -210.38
N ALA A 165 23.59 37.26 -209.71
CA ALA A 165 23.57 35.81 -209.60
C ALA A 165 22.48 35.30 -208.63
N ALA A 166 22.11 36.09 -207.61
CA ALA A 166 21.03 35.78 -206.68
C ALA A 166 19.65 35.92 -207.34
N ASP A 167 19.40 36.93 -208.17
CA ASP A 167 18.12 37.08 -208.89
C ASP A 167 17.81 35.85 -209.77
N GLN A 168 18.83 35.27 -210.41
CA GLN A 168 18.67 34.02 -211.18
C GLN A 168 18.39 32.78 -210.31
N ASN A 169 18.68 32.82 -209.00
CA ASN A 169 18.30 31.79 -208.03
C ASN A 169 16.90 32.04 -207.45
N VAL A 170 16.51 33.29 -207.19
CA VAL A 170 15.20 33.67 -206.63
C VAL A 170 14.03 33.20 -207.52
N GLU A 171 14.13 33.36 -208.84
CA GLU A 171 13.11 32.81 -209.77
C GLU A 171 13.07 31.28 -209.78
N ARG A 172 14.13 30.60 -209.31
CA ARG A 172 14.16 29.14 -209.14
C ARG A 172 13.52 28.69 -207.84
N GLU A 173 13.66 29.47 -206.76
CA GLU A 173 13.02 29.19 -205.46
C GLU A 173 11.50 29.42 -205.51
N LYS A 174 11.03 30.47 -206.21
CA LYS A 174 9.58 30.73 -206.41
C LYS A 174 8.80 29.53 -206.98
N VAL A 175 9.45 28.69 -207.79
CA VAL A 175 8.84 27.50 -208.42
C VAL A 175 8.70 26.33 -207.43
N GLU A 176 9.58 26.21 -206.43
CA GLU A 176 9.43 25.21 -205.37
C GLU A 176 8.51 25.68 -204.24
N GLU A 177 8.51 26.99 -203.90
CA GLU A 177 7.62 27.53 -202.87
C GLU A 177 6.12 27.40 -203.24
N MET A 178 5.78 27.56 -204.53
CA MET A 178 4.46 27.26 -205.09
C MET A 178 3.98 25.82 -204.80
N LYS A 179 4.88 24.81 -204.80
CA LYS A 179 4.50 23.42 -204.46
C LYS A 179 4.27 23.24 -202.96
N LYS A 180 4.91 24.05 -202.12
CA LYS A 180 4.83 23.93 -200.67
C LYS A 180 3.51 24.48 -200.13
N GLN A 181 3.09 25.64 -200.64
CA GLN A 181 1.82 26.28 -200.30
C GLN A 181 0.60 25.41 -200.65
N GLN A 182 0.68 24.60 -201.71
CA GLN A 182 -0.41 23.68 -202.08
C GLN A 182 -0.59 22.51 -201.08
N LYS A 183 0.38 22.25 -200.19
CA LYS A 183 0.33 21.16 -199.22
C LYS A 183 -0.24 21.59 -197.86
N GLU A 184 0.10 22.79 -197.39
CA GLU A 184 -0.37 23.33 -196.10
C GLU A 184 -1.90 23.56 -196.06
N VAL A 185 -2.54 23.70 -197.23
CA VAL A 185 -4.01 23.81 -197.37
C VAL A 185 -4.74 22.51 -197.01
N GLU A 186 -4.09 21.35 -197.20
CA GLU A 186 -4.69 20.04 -196.93
C GLU A 186 -4.61 19.70 -195.42
N ASP A 187 -3.43 19.91 -194.81
CA ASP A 187 -3.19 19.71 -193.37
C ASP A 187 -4.10 20.59 -192.47
N LEU A 188 -4.42 21.82 -192.92
CA LEU A 188 -5.34 22.74 -192.23
C LEU A 188 -6.81 22.24 -192.22
N GLY A 189 -7.18 21.34 -193.14
CA GLY A 189 -8.54 20.79 -193.23
C GLY A 189 -8.84 19.80 -192.11
N GLU A 190 -7.89 18.91 -191.79
CA GLU A 190 -8.11 17.86 -190.79
C GLU A 190 -8.11 18.41 -189.36
N ALA A 191 -7.16 19.29 -189.02
CA ALA A 191 -7.00 19.87 -187.68
C ALA A 191 -8.29 20.55 -187.15
N LEU A 192 -9.02 21.25 -188.04
CA LEU A 192 -10.27 21.95 -187.70
C LEU A 192 -11.42 20.98 -187.33
N THR A 193 -11.37 19.73 -187.78
CA THR A 193 -12.38 18.71 -187.44
C THR A 193 -12.15 18.10 -186.06
N GLU A 194 -10.89 17.91 -185.67
CA GLU A 194 -10.52 17.33 -184.38
C GLU A 194 -10.76 18.32 -183.22
N GLU A 195 -10.46 19.62 -183.41
CA GLU A 195 -10.76 20.66 -182.41
C GLU A 195 -12.27 20.77 -182.12
N LYS A 196 -13.10 20.72 -183.17
CA LYS A 196 -14.57 20.72 -183.05
C LYS A 196 -15.09 19.53 -182.23
N ARG A 197 -14.44 18.37 -182.33
CA ARG A 197 -14.77 17.16 -181.56
C ARG A 197 -14.33 17.31 -180.09
N ALA A 198 -13.14 17.87 -179.84
CA ALA A 198 -12.63 18.12 -178.49
C ALA A 198 -13.47 19.15 -177.69
N LEU A 199 -14.01 20.17 -178.36
CA LEU A 199 -14.89 21.18 -177.74
C LEU A 199 -16.22 20.60 -177.23
N LEU A 200 -16.82 19.64 -177.95
CA LEU A 200 -18.06 18.99 -177.52
C LEU A 200 -17.84 18.13 -176.25
N ALA A 201 -16.77 17.34 -176.20
CA ALA A 201 -16.43 16.54 -175.02
C ALA A 201 -16.18 17.42 -173.76
N LYS A 202 -15.56 18.60 -173.92
CA LYS A 202 -15.39 19.56 -172.82
C LYS A 202 -16.70 20.18 -172.34
N LYS A 203 -17.71 20.32 -173.21
CA LYS A 203 -19.04 20.84 -172.83
C LYS A 203 -19.76 19.87 -171.89
N GLU A 204 -19.81 18.59 -172.24
CA GLU A 204 -20.52 17.57 -171.47
C GLU A 204 -19.88 17.35 -170.08
N ALA A 205 -18.55 17.36 -170.00
CA ALA A 205 -17.82 17.27 -168.73
C ALA A 205 -18.16 18.43 -167.77
N ASN A 206 -18.24 19.67 -168.26
CA ASN A 206 -18.66 20.82 -167.45
C ASN A 206 -20.12 20.72 -166.99
N GLU A 207 -21.02 20.21 -167.83
CA GLU A 207 -22.43 19.98 -167.47
C GLU A 207 -22.62 18.83 -166.47
N GLN A 208 -21.66 17.93 -166.29
CA GLN A 208 -21.63 17.01 -165.14
C GLN A 208 -21.07 17.69 -163.88
N ARG A 209 -19.94 18.42 -163.99
CA ARG A 209 -19.28 19.05 -162.83
C ARG A 209 -20.16 20.08 -162.09
N ILE A 210 -21.06 20.76 -162.79
CA ILE A 210 -22.03 21.68 -162.16
C ILE A 210 -23.01 20.92 -161.24
N ARG A 211 -23.53 19.76 -161.69
CA ARG A 211 -24.50 18.97 -160.92
C ARG A 211 -23.92 18.37 -159.63
N GLU A 212 -22.65 17.97 -159.65
CA GLU A 212 -21.94 17.51 -158.44
C GLU A 212 -21.91 18.59 -157.36
N LEU A 213 -21.58 19.83 -157.75
CA LEU A 213 -21.46 20.97 -156.82
C LEU A 213 -22.82 21.42 -156.27
N GLU A 214 -23.90 21.29 -157.05
CA GLU A 214 -25.27 21.52 -156.59
C GLU A 214 -25.73 20.48 -155.54
N GLU A 215 -25.18 19.26 -155.56
CA GLU A 215 -25.45 18.21 -154.58
C GLU A 215 -24.70 18.48 -153.27
N ASP A 216 -23.40 18.79 -153.35
CA ASP A 216 -22.54 19.07 -152.18
C ASP A 216 -23.07 20.25 -151.34
N ILE A 217 -23.57 21.31 -151.99
CA ILE A 217 -24.13 22.51 -151.32
C ILE A 217 -25.35 22.14 -150.46
N LYS A 218 -26.21 21.21 -150.91
CA LYS A 218 -27.37 20.73 -150.13
C LYS A 218 -26.91 19.98 -148.87
N VAL A 219 -25.94 19.08 -149.01
CA VAL A 219 -25.40 18.26 -147.91
C VAL A 219 -24.70 19.13 -146.85
N LEU A 220 -23.96 20.16 -147.28
CA LEU A 220 -23.33 21.10 -146.35
C LEU A 220 -24.35 21.95 -145.58
N THR A 221 -25.43 22.37 -146.24
CA THR A 221 -26.52 23.17 -145.63
C THR A 221 -27.28 22.35 -144.56
N GLN A 222 -27.62 21.10 -144.87
CA GLN A 222 -28.25 20.15 -143.92
C GLN A 222 -27.40 20.00 -142.63
N ARG A 223 -26.09 19.78 -142.79
CA ARG A 223 -25.13 19.55 -141.68
C ARG A 223 -24.84 20.80 -140.84
N GLY A 224 -25.21 21.99 -141.31
CA GLY A 224 -25.17 23.22 -140.51
C GLY A 224 -26.25 23.23 -139.43
N LEU A 225 -27.50 22.98 -139.85
CA LEU A 225 -28.70 23.05 -139.00
C LEU A 225 -28.65 22.06 -137.82
N GLU A 226 -28.14 20.84 -138.05
CA GLU A 226 -28.02 19.81 -137.02
C GLU A 226 -27.18 20.29 -135.82
N ARG A 227 -26.00 20.88 -136.09
CA ARG A 227 -25.06 21.35 -135.06
C ARG A 227 -25.60 22.51 -134.23
N GLU A 228 -26.42 23.38 -134.83
CA GLU A 228 -27.07 24.48 -134.12
C GLU A 228 -28.04 23.94 -133.05
N THR A 229 -28.83 22.91 -133.39
CA THR A 229 -29.79 22.32 -132.44
C THR A 229 -29.14 21.59 -131.26
N ASP A 230 -27.93 21.05 -131.41
CA ASP A 230 -27.23 20.36 -130.31
C ASP A 230 -26.54 21.31 -129.33
N LEU A 231 -26.06 22.47 -129.79
CA LEU A 231 -25.53 23.51 -128.89
C LEU A 231 -26.61 24.04 -127.94
N GLU A 232 -27.85 24.18 -128.40
CA GLU A 232 -28.98 24.58 -127.58
C GLU A 232 -29.28 23.54 -126.47
N ARG A 233 -29.29 22.25 -126.81
CA ARG A 233 -29.52 21.14 -125.86
C ARG A 233 -28.44 21.08 -124.77
N MET A 234 -27.21 21.46 -125.07
CA MET A 234 -26.11 21.44 -124.10
C MET A 234 -26.21 22.58 -123.08
N ARG A 235 -26.72 23.76 -123.46
CA ARG A 235 -26.96 24.88 -122.52
C ARG A 235 -27.96 24.52 -121.41
N GLU A 236 -29.06 23.85 -121.76
CA GLU A 236 -30.07 23.42 -120.76
C GLU A 236 -29.56 22.31 -119.83
N ARG A 237 -28.70 21.41 -120.32
CA ARG A 237 -28.02 20.43 -119.44
C ARG A 237 -27.09 21.10 -118.44
N ALA A 238 -26.34 22.12 -118.87
CA ALA A 238 -25.44 22.87 -117.99
C ALA A 238 -26.19 23.61 -116.86
N LYS A 239 -27.33 24.25 -117.15
CA LYS A 239 -28.17 24.91 -116.12
C LYS A 239 -28.66 23.94 -115.05
N LYS A 240 -29.10 22.74 -115.44
CA LYS A 240 -29.59 21.73 -114.49
C LYS A 240 -28.48 21.18 -113.59
N ALA A 241 -27.29 20.93 -114.14
CA ALA A 241 -26.13 20.52 -113.35
C ALA A 241 -25.68 21.58 -112.32
N ALA A 242 -25.82 22.87 -112.65
CA ALA A 242 -25.51 23.97 -111.72
C ALA A 242 -26.53 24.10 -110.57
N ALA A 243 -27.80 23.73 -110.79
CA ALA A 243 -28.82 23.69 -109.74
C ALA A 243 -28.54 22.54 -108.75
N GLN A 244 -28.30 21.32 -109.27
CA GLN A 244 -28.05 20.13 -108.45
C GLN A 244 -26.87 20.35 -107.48
N LYS A 245 -25.74 20.86 -107.97
CA LYS A 245 -24.56 21.12 -107.11
C LYS A 245 -24.85 22.04 -105.92
N LYS A 246 -25.78 22.99 -106.06
CA LYS A 246 -26.13 23.88 -104.96
C LYS A 246 -26.98 23.16 -103.90
N GLU A 247 -27.89 22.29 -104.33
CA GLU A 247 -28.67 21.43 -103.45
C GLU A 247 -27.75 20.45 -102.70
N ASP A 248 -26.85 19.76 -103.41
CA ASP A 248 -25.83 18.88 -102.84
C ASP A 248 -24.93 19.61 -101.81
N GLU A 249 -24.53 20.85 -102.09
CA GLU A 249 -23.75 21.68 -101.17
C GLU A 249 -24.53 22.09 -99.92
N ASP A 250 -25.81 22.47 -100.06
CA ASP A 250 -26.64 22.90 -98.93
C ASP A 250 -27.07 21.69 -98.07
N GLU A 251 -27.25 20.50 -98.66
CA GLU A 251 -27.35 19.23 -97.93
C GLU A 251 -26.04 18.88 -97.20
N HIS A 252 -24.87 19.03 -97.83
CA HIS A 252 -23.58 18.76 -97.18
C HIS A 252 -23.33 19.69 -95.99
N LYS A 253 -23.74 20.97 -96.07
CA LYS A 253 -23.71 21.92 -94.94
C LYS A 253 -24.63 21.46 -93.81
N ASN A 254 -25.86 21.04 -94.12
CA ASN A 254 -26.85 20.54 -93.16
C ASN A 254 -26.38 19.25 -92.47
N LEU A 255 -25.81 18.31 -93.22
CA LEU A 255 -25.21 17.08 -92.67
C LEU A 255 -23.98 17.37 -91.79
N LYS A 256 -23.13 18.32 -92.17
CA LYS A 256 -21.98 18.73 -91.33
C LYS A 256 -22.43 19.34 -90.01
N ILE A 257 -23.44 20.21 -90.01
CA ILE A 257 -24.02 20.79 -88.78
C ILE A 257 -24.61 19.69 -87.89
N LYS A 258 -25.30 18.70 -88.46
CA LYS A 258 -25.83 17.54 -87.70
C LYS A 258 -24.72 16.66 -87.12
N MET A 259 -23.64 16.43 -87.87
CA MET A 259 -22.46 15.71 -87.37
C MET A 259 -21.86 16.44 -86.18
N GLU A 260 -21.59 17.74 -86.32
CA GLU A 260 -21.06 18.62 -85.28
C GLU A 260 -22.01 18.69 -84.05
N GLN A 261 -23.33 18.68 -84.25
CA GLN A 261 -24.31 18.54 -83.16
C GLN A 261 -24.15 17.20 -82.44
N THR A 262 -24.12 16.07 -83.15
CA THR A 262 -23.95 14.75 -82.52
C THR A 262 -22.57 14.55 -81.87
N GLU A 263 -21.53 15.21 -82.36
CA GLU A 263 -20.19 15.22 -81.74
C GLU A 263 -20.19 16.05 -80.44
N ASN A 264 -20.88 17.19 -80.42
CA ASN A 264 -21.05 17.99 -79.20
C ASN A 264 -21.95 17.27 -78.17
N GLU A 265 -23.02 16.60 -78.61
CA GLU A 265 -23.86 15.74 -77.75
C GLU A 265 -23.05 14.57 -77.17
N LEU A 266 -22.24 13.88 -78.00
CA LEU A 266 -21.34 12.82 -77.56
C LEU A 266 -20.28 13.35 -76.58
N HIS A 267 -19.75 14.56 -76.79
CA HIS A 267 -18.79 15.17 -75.88
C HIS A 267 -19.43 15.57 -74.54
N SER A 268 -20.64 16.15 -74.56
CA SER A 268 -21.42 16.45 -73.35
C SER A 268 -21.74 15.18 -72.57
N LEU A 269 -22.26 14.15 -73.25
CA LEU A 269 -22.58 12.86 -72.64
C LEU A 269 -21.33 12.15 -72.12
N SER A 270 -20.17 12.29 -72.79
CA SER A 270 -18.89 11.79 -72.29
C SER A 270 -18.40 12.56 -71.05
N ALA A 271 -18.65 13.87 -70.96
CA ALA A 271 -18.36 14.65 -69.77
C ALA A 271 -19.28 14.29 -68.61
N GLU A 272 -20.57 14.05 -68.87
CA GLU A 272 -21.54 13.51 -67.91
C GLU A 272 -21.13 12.12 -67.42
N PHE A 273 -20.76 11.18 -68.30
CA PHE A 273 -20.24 9.87 -67.91
C PHE A 273 -18.95 9.97 -67.08
N GLN A 274 -18.07 10.91 -67.38
CA GLN A 274 -16.84 11.12 -66.59
C GLN A 274 -17.13 11.75 -65.21
N SER A 275 -18.14 12.63 -65.12
CA SER A 275 -18.65 13.19 -63.86
C SER A 275 -19.37 12.13 -63.00
N LEU A 276 -20.17 11.27 -63.63
CA LEU A 276 -20.80 10.12 -62.96
C LEU A 276 -19.76 9.10 -62.48
N ARG A 277 -18.67 8.89 -63.24
CA ARG A 277 -17.55 8.04 -62.82
C ARG A 277 -16.78 8.60 -61.62
N SER A 278 -16.48 9.90 -61.61
CA SER A 278 -15.80 10.51 -60.45
C SER A 278 -16.71 10.56 -59.22
N SER A 279 -18.01 10.81 -59.41
CA SER A 279 -19.02 10.73 -58.34
C SER A 279 -19.16 9.30 -57.80
N LEU A 280 -19.17 8.27 -58.66
CA LEU A 280 -19.20 6.87 -58.22
C LEU A 280 -17.95 6.51 -57.40
N ALA A 281 -16.75 6.89 -57.85
CA ALA A 281 -15.51 6.67 -57.10
C ALA A 281 -15.49 7.41 -55.75
N GLN A 282 -16.09 8.61 -55.66
CA GLN A 282 -16.30 9.32 -54.40
C GLN A 282 -17.27 8.56 -53.48
N ARG A 283 -18.34 7.97 -54.02
CA ARG A 283 -19.27 7.14 -53.23
C ARG A 283 -18.62 5.85 -52.74
N ASP A 284 -17.80 5.19 -53.54
CA ASP A 284 -17.08 3.97 -53.16
C ASP A 284 -16.01 4.25 -52.09
N THR A 285 -15.27 5.35 -52.21
CA THR A 285 -14.31 5.76 -51.17
C THR A 285 -15.00 6.16 -49.87
N HIS A 286 -16.13 6.86 -49.91
CA HIS A 286 -16.97 7.09 -48.72
C HIS A 286 -17.56 5.80 -48.14
N ALA A 287 -17.96 4.83 -48.97
CA ALA A 287 -18.45 3.53 -48.50
C ALA A 287 -17.36 2.74 -47.76
N LEU A 288 -16.11 2.79 -48.24
CA LEU A 288 -14.95 2.22 -47.54
C LEU A 288 -14.68 2.95 -46.21
N GLN A 289 -14.68 4.29 -46.19
CA GLN A 289 -14.54 5.06 -44.94
C GLN A 289 -15.64 4.73 -43.90
N LEU A 290 -16.89 4.56 -44.35
CA LEU A 290 -18.00 4.14 -43.50
C LEU A 290 -17.80 2.70 -43.00
N ARG A 291 -17.31 1.78 -43.82
CA ARG A 291 -16.99 0.41 -43.41
C ARG A 291 -15.84 0.35 -42.39
N ASP A 292 -14.80 1.16 -42.58
CA ASP A 292 -13.62 1.17 -41.71
C ASP A 292 -13.89 1.90 -40.37
N THR A 293 -14.80 2.89 -40.37
CA THR A 293 -15.33 3.47 -39.12
C THR A 293 -16.30 2.51 -38.42
N ILE A 294 -17.16 1.79 -39.14
CA ILE A 294 -18.02 0.73 -38.56
C ILE A 294 -17.17 -0.36 -37.90
N THR A 295 -16.19 -0.95 -38.60
CA THR A 295 -15.33 -1.99 -38.03
C THR A 295 -14.53 -1.50 -36.82
N THR A 296 -14.03 -0.26 -36.86
CA THR A 296 -13.40 0.39 -35.71
C THR A 296 -14.35 0.55 -34.52
N LEU A 297 -15.61 0.96 -34.75
CA LEU A 297 -16.63 1.09 -33.70
C LEU A 297 -17.05 -0.28 -33.14
N THR A 298 -17.23 -1.29 -33.98
CA THR A 298 -17.49 -2.68 -33.56
C THR A 298 -16.35 -3.23 -32.72
N HIS A 299 -15.09 -2.96 -33.08
CA HIS A 299 -13.94 -3.35 -32.26
C HIS A 299 -13.93 -2.64 -30.90
N LYS A 300 -14.20 -1.32 -30.87
CA LYS A 300 -14.30 -0.55 -29.62
C LYS A 300 -15.43 -1.05 -28.72
N LEU A 301 -16.60 -1.35 -29.28
CA LEU A 301 -17.75 -1.92 -28.57
C LEU A 301 -17.42 -3.30 -27.99
N ASN A 302 -16.85 -4.20 -28.79
CA ASN A 302 -16.42 -5.51 -28.32
C ASN A 302 -15.31 -5.42 -27.25
N SER A 303 -14.43 -4.41 -27.34
CA SER A 303 -13.44 -4.14 -26.29
C SER A 303 -14.07 -3.56 -25.02
N ALA A 304 -15.15 -2.80 -25.12
CA ALA A 304 -15.89 -2.29 -23.98
C ALA A 304 -16.64 -3.41 -23.25
N HIS A 305 -17.42 -4.23 -23.96
CA HIS A 305 -18.13 -5.38 -23.37
C HIS A 305 -17.19 -6.38 -22.67
N ARG A 306 -15.98 -6.62 -23.20
CA ARG A 306 -14.97 -7.46 -22.52
C ARG A 306 -14.46 -6.84 -21.21
N LYS A 307 -14.30 -5.52 -21.16
CA LYS A 307 -13.92 -4.79 -19.93
C LYS A 307 -15.06 -4.75 -18.93
N GLU A 308 -16.29 -4.62 -19.39
CA GLU A 308 -17.50 -4.68 -18.58
C GLU A 308 -17.67 -6.05 -17.92
N ALA A 309 -17.57 -7.13 -18.67
CA ALA A 309 -17.57 -8.51 -18.12
C ALA A 309 -16.41 -8.77 -17.15
N ALA A 310 -15.20 -8.26 -17.45
CA ALA A 310 -14.06 -8.37 -16.53
C ALA A 310 -14.28 -7.57 -15.23
N ASN A 311 -14.90 -6.39 -15.31
CA ASN A 311 -15.28 -5.60 -14.14
C ASN A 311 -16.38 -6.30 -13.32
N GLU A 312 -17.35 -6.95 -13.97
CA GLU A 312 -18.38 -7.74 -13.28
C GLU A 312 -17.78 -8.91 -12.51
N VAL A 313 -16.84 -9.65 -13.12
CA VAL A 313 -16.08 -10.71 -12.43
C VAL A 313 -15.30 -10.14 -11.23
N ALA A 314 -14.58 -9.03 -11.40
CA ALA A 314 -13.86 -8.38 -10.30
C ALA A 314 -14.79 -7.89 -9.17
N LEU A 315 -16.01 -7.43 -9.49
CA LEU A 315 -17.04 -7.07 -8.49
C LEU A 315 -17.64 -8.30 -7.79
N ASN A 316 -17.67 -9.45 -8.44
CA ASN A 316 -18.07 -10.74 -7.83
C ASN A 316 -16.98 -11.26 -6.88
N GLU A 317 -15.71 -11.18 -7.29
CA GLU A 317 -14.56 -11.50 -6.44
C GLU A 317 -14.50 -10.58 -5.22
N LEU A 318 -14.67 -9.27 -5.39
CA LEU A 318 -14.71 -8.30 -4.30
C LEU A 318 -15.84 -8.59 -3.31
N ARG A 319 -17.04 -8.95 -3.79
CA ARG A 319 -18.16 -9.38 -2.93
C ARG A 319 -17.80 -10.64 -2.13
N SER A 320 -17.24 -11.66 -2.78
CA SER A 320 -16.80 -12.89 -2.09
C SER A 320 -15.69 -12.63 -1.06
N VAL A 321 -14.74 -11.73 -1.35
CA VAL A 321 -13.72 -11.29 -0.40
C VAL A 321 -14.37 -10.59 0.81
N GLN A 322 -15.31 -9.68 0.58
CA GLN A 322 -16.03 -8.98 1.66
C GLN A 322 -16.87 -9.94 2.50
N GLU A 323 -17.53 -10.93 1.91
CA GLU A 323 -18.30 -11.95 2.64
C GLU A 323 -17.39 -12.79 3.55
N ARG A 324 -16.24 -13.24 3.06
CA ARG A 324 -15.24 -13.94 3.88
C ARG A 324 -14.67 -13.06 5.00
N LEU A 325 -14.43 -11.77 4.74
CA LEU A 325 -14.03 -10.80 5.76
C LEU A 325 -15.10 -10.67 6.84
N ASN A 326 -16.37 -10.43 6.47
CA ASN A 326 -17.49 -10.34 7.39
C ASN A 326 -17.67 -11.60 8.26
N VAL A 327 -17.41 -12.80 7.71
CA VAL A 327 -17.42 -14.07 8.46
C VAL A 327 -16.23 -14.15 9.42
N SER A 328 -15.04 -13.75 8.98
CA SER A 328 -13.84 -13.71 9.84
C SER A 328 -13.97 -12.72 10.99
N GLU A 329 -14.56 -11.54 10.75
CA GLU A 329 -14.81 -10.53 11.78
C GLU A 329 -15.80 -11.03 12.85
N ARG A 330 -16.88 -11.71 12.42
CA ARG A 330 -17.83 -12.36 13.35
C ARG A 330 -17.14 -13.44 14.19
N CYS A 331 -16.33 -14.29 13.56
CA CYS A 331 -15.55 -15.32 14.27
C CYS A 331 -14.60 -14.69 15.31
N VAL A 332 -13.88 -13.63 14.94
CA VAL A 332 -13.01 -12.89 15.88
C VAL A 332 -13.81 -12.27 17.03
N GLU A 333 -15.01 -11.73 16.80
CA GLU A 333 -15.83 -11.17 17.88
C GLU A 333 -16.48 -12.25 18.77
N THR A 334 -16.81 -13.43 18.23
CA THR A 334 -17.17 -14.61 19.04
C THR A 334 -16.02 -15.03 19.94
N LEU A 335 -14.81 -15.18 19.40
CA LEU A 335 -13.61 -15.53 20.17
C LEU A 335 -13.24 -14.46 21.22
N ARG A 336 -13.49 -13.18 20.93
CA ARG A 336 -13.38 -12.09 21.94
C ARG A 336 -14.46 -12.23 23.02
N GLY A 337 -15.66 -12.69 22.68
CA GLY A 337 -16.71 -13.05 23.64
C GLY A 337 -16.24 -14.13 24.60
N GLU A 338 -15.87 -15.28 24.05
CA GLU A 338 -15.33 -16.42 24.81
C GLU A 338 -14.14 -16.02 25.70
N LEU A 339 -13.21 -15.21 25.18
CA LEU A 339 -12.08 -14.72 25.97
C LEU A 339 -12.49 -13.78 27.12
N ARG A 340 -13.50 -12.92 26.92
CA ARG A 340 -14.07 -12.07 28.00
C ARG A 340 -14.72 -12.95 29.08
N ASP A 341 -15.48 -13.96 28.67
CA ASP A 341 -16.17 -14.87 29.61
C ASP A 341 -15.18 -15.74 30.39
N MET A 342 -14.12 -16.25 29.74
CA MET A 342 -13.04 -16.99 30.40
C MET A 342 -12.23 -16.13 31.37
N VAL A 343 -12.02 -14.85 31.07
CA VAL A 343 -11.39 -13.89 32.01
C VAL A 343 -12.32 -13.62 33.21
N ALA A 344 -13.62 -13.43 32.98
CA ALA A 344 -14.59 -13.26 34.07
C ALA A 344 -14.64 -14.48 34.99
N GLN A 345 -14.67 -15.70 34.45
CA GLN A 345 -14.63 -16.95 35.20
C GLN A 345 -13.32 -17.12 36.00
N ARG A 346 -12.17 -16.72 35.42
CA ARG A 346 -10.88 -16.69 36.14
C ARG A 346 -10.95 -15.76 37.34
N ASP A 347 -11.54 -14.58 37.17
CA ASP A 347 -11.54 -13.54 38.20
C ASP A 347 -12.53 -13.84 39.33
N THR A 348 -13.69 -14.46 39.04
CA THR A 348 -14.57 -15.02 40.08
C THR A 348 -13.89 -16.15 40.85
N ALA A 349 -13.26 -17.11 40.15
CA ALA A 349 -12.53 -18.20 40.79
C ALA A 349 -11.32 -17.70 41.64
N HIS A 350 -10.68 -16.60 41.24
CA HIS A 350 -9.61 -15.98 42.03
C HIS A 350 -10.16 -15.29 43.28
N ALA A 351 -11.31 -14.61 43.19
CA ALA A 351 -11.99 -14.01 44.34
C ALA A 351 -12.47 -15.09 45.34
N GLU A 352 -13.07 -16.17 44.85
CA GLU A 352 -13.47 -17.33 45.66
C GLU A 352 -12.26 -17.99 46.35
N LEU A 353 -11.14 -18.19 45.63
CA LEU A 353 -9.90 -18.71 46.22
C LEU A 353 -9.32 -17.76 47.27
N HIS A 354 -9.40 -16.45 47.08
CA HIS A 354 -8.97 -15.47 48.08
C HIS A 354 -9.87 -15.51 49.32
N GLN A 355 -11.19 -15.58 49.14
CA GLN A 355 -12.16 -15.71 50.23
C GLN A 355 -11.96 -17.01 51.02
N ALA A 356 -11.75 -18.14 50.35
CA ALA A 356 -11.45 -19.42 50.99
C ALA A 356 -10.14 -19.39 51.79
N ARG A 357 -9.11 -18.68 51.29
CA ARG A 357 -7.85 -18.46 52.03
C ARG A 357 -8.05 -17.61 53.29
N LEU A 358 -8.86 -16.55 53.21
CA LEU A 358 -9.21 -15.71 54.38
C LEU A 358 -9.99 -16.52 55.43
N GLN A 359 -10.98 -17.32 55.00
CA GLN A 359 -11.74 -18.20 55.88
C GLN A 359 -10.84 -19.27 56.54
N ALA A 360 -9.94 -19.89 55.79
CA ALA A 360 -8.97 -20.85 56.32
C ALA A 360 -8.02 -20.21 57.35
N ALA A 361 -7.56 -18.98 57.10
CA ALA A 361 -6.73 -18.24 58.05
C ALA A 361 -7.51 -17.89 59.33
N GLN A 362 -8.78 -17.46 59.21
CA GLN A 362 -9.65 -17.19 60.36
C GLN A 362 -9.91 -18.44 61.21
N LEU A 363 -10.21 -19.58 60.59
CA LEU A 363 -10.39 -20.86 61.27
C LEU A 363 -9.08 -21.35 61.92
N THR A 364 -7.93 -21.09 61.29
CA THR A 364 -6.61 -21.42 61.86
C THR A 364 -6.32 -20.59 63.11
N LEU A 365 -6.68 -19.31 63.12
CA LEU A 365 -6.55 -18.45 64.31
C LEU A 365 -7.48 -18.94 65.43
N GLN A 366 -8.76 -19.20 65.14
CA GLN A 366 -9.71 -19.74 66.13
C GLN A 366 -9.26 -21.08 66.71
N LEU A 367 -8.65 -21.95 65.89
CA LEU A 367 -8.06 -23.21 66.35
C LEU A 367 -6.83 -22.98 67.25
N ALA A 368 -6.01 -21.97 66.95
CA ALA A 368 -4.87 -21.59 67.78
C ALA A 368 -5.34 -21.03 69.14
N ASP A 369 -6.32 -20.13 69.15
CA ASP A 369 -6.90 -19.53 70.36
C ASP A 369 -7.52 -20.61 71.28
N ALA A 370 -8.34 -21.51 70.71
CA ALA A 370 -8.88 -22.65 71.45
C ALA A 370 -7.78 -23.61 71.97
N SER A 371 -6.72 -23.81 71.18
CA SER A 371 -5.55 -24.62 71.58
C SER A 371 -4.66 -23.95 72.63
N LEU A 372 -4.73 -22.62 72.76
CA LEU A 372 -4.07 -21.85 73.82
C LEU A 372 -4.90 -21.94 75.11
N ALA A 373 -6.19 -21.63 75.06
CA ALA A 373 -7.09 -21.74 76.20
C ALA A 373 -7.11 -23.16 76.81
N LEU A 374 -7.05 -24.21 75.98
CA LEU A 374 -6.91 -25.59 76.45
C LEU A 374 -5.54 -25.92 77.06
N ARG A 375 -4.46 -25.20 76.72
CA ARG A 375 -3.16 -25.31 77.43
C ARG A 375 -3.20 -24.55 78.74
N GLU A 376 -3.69 -23.33 78.75
CA GLU A 376 -3.82 -22.48 79.94
C GLU A 376 -4.72 -23.15 80.99
N GLY A 377 -5.90 -23.64 80.62
CA GLY A 377 -6.78 -24.37 81.54
C GLY A 377 -6.14 -25.62 82.14
N ARG A 378 -5.29 -26.35 81.39
CA ARG A 378 -4.52 -27.49 81.92
C ARG A 378 -3.37 -27.06 82.83
N ALA A 379 -2.71 -25.94 82.53
CA ALA A 379 -1.65 -25.38 83.37
C ALA A 379 -2.21 -24.88 84.70
N ASN A 380 -3.32 -24.14 84.66
CA ASN A 380 -4.02 -23.64 85.85
C ASN A 380 -4.50 -24.79 86.73
N TRP A 381 -5.11 -25.84 86.14
CA TRP A 381 -5.51 -27.04 86.89
C TRP A 381 -4.31 -27.80 87.49
N ALA A 382 -3.17 -27.85 86.81
CA ALA A 382 -1.95 -28.45 87.36
C ALA A 382 -1.42 -27.64 88.56
N GLN A 383 -1.41 -26.31 88.48
CA GLN A 383 -1.01 -25.42 89.57
C GLN A 383 -1.98 -25.50 90.77
N GLU A 384 -3.29 -25.48 90.52
CA GLU A 384 -4.32 -25.63 91.56
C GLU A 384 -4.20 -26.98 92.26
N LYS A 385 -4.01 -28.07 91.50
CA LYS A 385 -3.75 -29.40 92.06
C LYS A 385 -2.49 -29.42 92.91
N GLU A 386 -1.39 -28.82 92.44
CA GLU A 386 -0.13 -28.77 93.21
C GLU A 386 -0.29 -27.96 94.51
N ALA A 387 -0.94 -26.80 94.45
CA ALA A 387 -1.23 -25.98 95.63
C ALA A 387 -2.14 -26.71 96.65
N LEU A 388 -3.14 -27.45 96.18
CA LEU A 388 -3.99 -28.30 97.03
C LEU A 388 -3.20 -29.46 97.67
N GLN A 389 -2.25 -30.06 96.94
CA GLN A 389 -1.36 -31.08 97.50
C GLN A 389 -0.43 -30.49 98.57
N GLN A 390 0.23 -29.36 98.29
CA GLN A 390 1.09 -28.66 99.26
C GLN A 390 0.31 -28.24 100.52
N ASN A 391 -0.93 -27.75 100.37
CA ASN A 391 -1.78 -27.41 101.51
C ASN A 391 -2.18 -28.66 102.32
N ALA A 392 -2.56 -29.76 101.67
CA ALA A 392 -2.86 -31.02 102.36
C ALA A 392 -1.64 -31.61 103.09
N GLU A 393 -0.43 -31.44 102.55
CA GLU A 393 0.82 -31.81 103.23
C GLU A 393 1.11 -30.92 104.45
N LEU A 394 0.88 -29.60 104.34
CA LEU A 394 0.99 -28.68 105.48
C LEU A 394 -0.05 -28.96 106.58
N GLU A 395 -1.30 -29.27 106.22
CA GLU A 395 -2.35 -29.70 107.13
C GLU A 395 -2.00 -31.02 107.82
N LYS A 396 -1.48 -32.00 107.08
CA LYS A 396 -0.97 -33.26 107.65
C LYS A 396 0.14 -33.01 108.67
N VAL A 397 1.14 -32.17 108.34
CA VAL A 397 2.22 -31.79 109.27
C VAL A 397 1.72 -30.95 110.45
N HIS A 398 0.58 -30.27 110.32
CA HIS A 398 -0.08 -29.62 111.47
C HIS A 398 -0.80 -30.62 112.37
N LEU A 399 -1.54 -31.58 111.80
CA LEU A 399 -2.22 -32.64 112.53
C LEU A 399 -1.23 -33.57 113.25
N GLU A 400 -0.08 -33.87 112.64
CA GLU A 400 1.00 -34.63 113.27
C GLU A 400 1.54 -33.89 114.51
N ARG A 401 1.85 -32.59 114.41
CA ARG A 401 2.25 -31.78 115.58
C ARG A 401 1.18 -31.72 116.68
N LEU A 402 -0.09 -31.57 116.31
CA LEU A 402 -1.20 -31.58 117.29
C LEU A 402 -1.37 -32.96 117.95
N ASN A 403 -1.17 -34.05 117.21
CA ASN A 403 -1.13 -35.40 117.77
C ASN A 403 0.02 -35.54 118.78
N ASP A 404 1.22 -35.07 118.45
CA ASP A 404 2.39 -35.16 119.32
C ASP A 404 2.21 -34.32 120.59
N GLU A 405 1.61 -33.12 120.48
CA GLU A 405 1.21 -32.30 121.62
C GLU A 405 0.16 -33.01 122.50
N ILE A 406 -0.83 -33.68 121.89
CA ILE A 406 -1.84 -34.48 122.62
C ILE A 406 -1.18 -35.64 123.35
N GLN A 407 -0.31 -36.41 122.70
CA GLN A 407 0.41 -37.54 123.31
C GLN A 407 1.24 -37.07 124.52
N GLN A 408 1.99 -35.97 124.39
CA GLN A 408 2.70 -35.36 125.52
C GLN A 408 1.75 -34.93 126.66
N LYS A 409 0.56 -34.41 126.37
CA LYS A 409 -0.43 -34.11 127.42
C LYS A 409 -1.03 -35.37 128.06
N GLU A 410 -1.20 -36.44 127.30
CA GLU A 410 -1.66 -37.73 127.84
C GLU A 410 -0.61 -38.40 128.71
N GLU A 411 0.67 -38.35 128.34
CA GLU A 411 1.80 -38.82 129.16
C GLU A 411 1.90 -38.05 130.49
N MET A 412 1.98 -36.71 130.44
CA MET A 412 1.97 -35.85 131.64
C MET A 412 0.75 -36.09 132.54
N LEU A 413 -0.41 -36.43 131.96
CA LEU A 413 -1.64 -36.74 132.68
C LEU A 413 -1.64 -38.16 133.26
N GLN A 414 -0.94 -39.12 132.64
CA GLN A 414 -0.68 -40.44 133.22
C GLN A 414 0.30 -40.32 134.40
N GLU A 415 1.40 -39.58 134.26
CA GLU A 415 2.33 -39.31 135.37
C GLU A 415 1.63 -38.66 136.56
N ALA A 416 0.82 -37.62 136.31
CA ALA A 416 0.04 -36.95 137.36
C ALA A 416 -1.00 -37.88 138.02
N ARG A 417 -1.53 -38.88 137.31
CA ARG A 417 -2.38 -39.94 137.90
C ARG A 417 -1.57 -40.89 138.78
N MET A 418 -0.39 -41.31 138.34
CA MET A 418 0.50 -42.21 139.08
C MET A 418 1.01 -41.57 140.38
N GLU A 419 1.47 -40.32 140.34
CA GLU A 419 1.88 -39.58 141.55
C GLU A 419 0.70 -39.32 142.49
N ARG A 420 -0.51 -39.08 141.96
CA ARG A 420 -1.72 -38.99 142.81
C ARG A 420 -2.05 -40.32 143.47
N GLU A 421 -1.91 -41.45 142.78
CA GLU A 421 -2.15 -42.78 143.35
C GLU A 421 -1.11 -43.14 144.43
N LYS A 422 0.17 -42.86 144.15
CA LYS A 422 1.27 -42.96 145.12
C LYS A 422 1.01 -42.12 146.37
N ALA A 423 0.61 -40.85 146.22
CA ALA A 423 0.25 -39.99 147.34
C ALA A 423 -0.97 -40.52 148.14
N VAL A 424 -1.96 -41.14 147.48
CA VAL A 424 -3.08 -41.80 148.16
C VAL A 424 -2.62 -43.03 148.95
N VAL A 425 -1.68 -43.82 148.43
CA VAL A 425 -1.07 -44.96 149.13
C VAL A 425 -0.23 -44.50 150.33
N GLU A 426 0.56 -43.43 150.18
CA GLU A 426 1.36 -42.85 151.26
C GLU A 426 0.47 -42.26 152.38
N LEU A 427 -0.57 -41.49 152.04
CA LEU A 427 -1.59 -41.04 152.96
C LEU A 427 -2.34 -42.21 153.63
N GLY A 428 -2.50 -43.33 152.94
CA GLY A 428 -3.03 -44.58 153.48
C GLY A 428 -2.13 -45.14 154.58
N ARG A 429 -0.83 -45.31 154.30
CA ARG A 429 0.18 -45.73 155.28
C ARG A 429 0.25 -44.78 156.47
N GLU A 430 0.19 -43.47 156.24
CA GLU A 430 0.21 -42.47 157.30
C GLU A 430 -1.03 -42.57 158.21
N LYS A 431 -2.22 -42.78 157.63
CA LYS A 431 -3.46 -43.04 158.39
C LYS A 431 -3.40 -44.36 159.17
N ASP A 432 -2.71 -45.37 158.66
CA ASP A 432 -2.49 -46.63 159.36
C ASP A 432 -1.54 -46.44 160.54
N CYS A 433 -0.42 -45.74 160.37
CA CYS A 433 0.50 -45.37 161.45
C CYS A 433 -0.18 -44.52 162.52
N ASN A 434 -0.92 -43.47 162.13
CA ASN A 434 -1.69 -42.64 163.05
C ASN A 434 -2.76 -43.46 163.81
N ARG A 435 -3.40 -44.44 163.16
CA ARG A 435 -4.36 -45.35 163.83
C ARG A 435 -3.67 -46.27 164.85
N VAL A 436 -2.45 -46.75 164.57
CA VAL A 436 -1.64 -47.52 165.52
C VAL A 436 -1.27 -46.65 166.72
N GLN A 437 -0.70 -45.46 166.51
CA GLN A 437 -0.34 -44.52 167.58
C GLN A 437 -1.55 -44.09 168.44
N LEU A 438 -2.72 -43.86 167.83
CA LEU A 438 -3.97 -43.59 168.55
C LEU A 438 -4.50 -44.80 169.32
N SER A 439 -4.15 -46.03 168.92
CA SER A 439 -4.46 -47.24 169.68
C SER A 439 -3.48 -47.48 170.84
N GLU A 440 -2.20 -47.15 170.65
CA GLU A 440 -1.14 -47.25 171.65
C GLU A 440 -1.33 -46.21 172.77
N THR A 441 -1.48 -44.94 172.42
CA THR A 441 -1.81 -43.87 173.39
C THR A 441 -3.15 -44.10 174.11
N ARG A 442 -4.12 -44.76 173.45
CA ARG A 442 -5.37 -45.19 174.10
C ARG A 442 -5.17 -46.36 175.06
N ARG A 443 -4.28 -47.32 174.75
CA ARG A 443 -3.87 -48.41 175.64
C ARG A 443 -3.14 -47.84 176.86
N GLU A 444 -2.17 -46.95 176.66
CA GLU A 444 -1.44 -46.24 177.71
C GLU A 444 -2.39 -45.43 178.60
N LEU A 445 -3.37 -44.72 178.03
CA LEU A 445 -4.41 -44.03 178.78
C LEU A 445 -5.29 -44.99 179.59
N GLN A 446 -5.53 -46.22 179.11
CA GLN A 446 -6.26 -47.25 179.87
C GLN A 446 -5.41 -47.85 181.00
N GLU A 447 -4.12 -48.05 180.78
CA GLU A 447 -3.14 -48.52 181.76
C GLU A 447 -2.91 -47.47 182.86
N LEU A 448 -2.72 -46.19 182.51
CA LEU A 448 -2.67 -45.06 183.45
C LEU A 448 -3.99 -44.89 184.22
N LYS A 449 -5.14 -45.14 183.59
CA LYS A 449 -6.44 -45.20 184.29
C LYS A 449 -6.59 -46.45 185.15
N ALA A 450 -5.82 -47.51 184.94
CA ALA A 450 -5.80 -48.69 185.79
C ALA A 450 -4.89 -48.47 187.01
N SER A 451 -3.66 -47.97 186.80
CA SER A 451 -2.75 -47.62 187.89
C SER A 451 -3.32 -46.51 188.79
N LEU A 452 -3.98 -45.49 188.23
CA LEU A 452 -4.70 -44.49 189.03
C LEU A 452 -5.79 -45.11 189.91
N ARG A 453 -6.52 -46.13 189.42
CA ARG A 453 -7.53 -46.85 190.23
C ARG A 453 -6.90 -47.77 191.29
N VAL A 454 -5.69 -48.29 191.04
CA VAL A 454 -4.91 -49.03 192.05
C VAL A 454 -4.44 -48.06 193.13
N ALA A 455 -3.78 -46.95 192.76
CA ALA A 455 -3.34 -45.92 193.70
C ALA A 455 -4.49 -45.26 194.48
N GLN A 456 -5.69 -45.16 193.89
CA GLN A 456 -6.91 -44.76 194.61
C GLN A 456 -7.32 -45.78 195.67
N LYS A 457 -7.31 -47.09 195.35
CA LYS A 457 -7.57 -48.15 196.32
C LYS A 457 -6.50 -48.27 197.40
N GLU A 458 -5.24 -48.10 197.05
CA GLU A 458 -4.13 -48.06 198.01
C GLU A 458 -4.28 -46.86 198.96
N LYS A 459 -4.68 -45.69 198.44
CA LYS A 459 -5.03 -44.53 199.27
C LYS A 459 -6.25 -44.81 200.17
N GLU A 460 -7.31 -45.42 199.64
CA GLU A 460 -8.50 -45.79 200.43
C GLU A 460 -8.14 -46.80 201.53
N GLN A 461 -7.29 -47.79 201.23
CA GLN A 461 -6.82 -48.77 202.20
C GLN A 461 -5.91 -48.14 203.26
N LEU A 462 -4.96 -47.27 202.86
CA LEU A 462 -4.17 -46.48 203.81
C LEU A 462 -5.05 -45.56 204.67
N GLN A 463 -6.16 -45.05 204.14
CA GLN A 463 -7.14 -44.30 204.93
C GLN A 463 -7.89 -45.19 205.94
N THR A 464 -8.22 -46.44 205.60
CA THR A 464 -8.76 -47.40 206.59
C THR A 464 -7.73 -47.83 207.62
N GLU A 465 -6.47 -48.07 207.21
CA GLU A 465 -5.37 -48.41 208.14
C GLU A 465 -5.08 -47.25 209.11
N ILE A 466 -5.11 -45.99 208.64
CA ILE A 466 -5.05 -44.80 209.50
C ILE A 466 -6.24 -44.75 210.47
N GLN A 467 -7.45 -45.08 210.03
CA GLN A 467 -8.64 -45.12 210.90
C GLN A 467 -8.55 -46.24 211.95
N GLU A 468 -8.06 -47.43 211.60
CA GLU A 468 -7.81 -48.53 212.53
C GLU A 468 -6.72 -48.19 213.55
N VAL A 469 -5.62 -47.55 213.13
CA VAL A 469 -4.56 -47.06 214.02
C VAL A 469 -5.07 -45.95 214.95
N MET A 470 -5.96 -45.07 214.48
CA MET A 470 -6.63 -44.06 215.32
C MET A 470 -7.59 -44.70 216.34
N GLU A 471 -8.41 -45.68 215.93
CA GLU A 471 -9.32 -46.41 216.82
C GLU A 471 -8.54 -47.22 217.87
N TYR A 472 -7.43 -47.85 217.48
CA TYR A 472 -6.51 -48.57 218.37
C TYR A 472 -5.79 -47.62 219.35
N SER A 473 -5.30 -46.48 218.88
CA SER A 473 -4.73 -45.43 219.76
C SER A 473 -5.77 -44.98 220.79
N ARG A 474 -7.01 -44.72 220.34
CA ARG A 474 -8.14 -44.38 221.22
C ARG A 474 -8.52 -45.50 222.18
N GLN A 475 -8.28 -46.78 221.84
CA GLN A 475 -8.42 -47.89 222.79
C GLN A 475 -7.28 -47.92 223.82
N LEU A 476 -6.04 -47.62 223.42
CA LEU A 476 -4.90 -47.54 224.34
C LEU A 476 -5.06 -46.39 225.34
N GLU A 477 -5.47 -45.21 224.89
CA GLU A 477 -5.82 -44.05 225.74
C GLU A 477 -6.83 -44.44 226.83
N ARG A 478 -7.97 -45.04 226.42
CA ARG A 478 -9.01 -45.55 227.32
C ARG A 478 -8.51 -46.63 228.31
N ARG A 479 -7.44 -47.36 227.99
CA ARG A 479 -6.83 -48.37 228.88
C ARG A 479 -5.79 -47.78 229.82
N LEU A 480 -5.10 -46.72 229.43
CA LEU A 480 -4.17 -45.97 230.27
C LEU A 480 -4.92 -45.21 231.37
N GLU A 481 -6.02 -44.53 231.02
CA GLU A 481 -6.79 -43.68 231.93
C GLU A 481 -7.49 -44.45 233.07
N VAL A 482 -7.72 -45.76 232.89
CA VAL A 482 -8.29 -46.65 233.93
C VAL A 482 -7.23 -47.13 234.94
N LEU A 483 -5.92 -46.98 234.65
CA LEU A 483 -4.82 -47.48 235.50
C LEU A 483 -4.18 -46.39 236.38
N SER A 484 -4.52 -45.11 236.19
CA SER A 484 -3.84 -43.96 236.81
C SER A 484 -4.40 -43.48 238.15
N ASP A 485 -5.34 -44.19 238.78
CA ASP A 485 -6.02 -43.77 240.02
C ASP A 485 -5.24 -44.15 241.31
N SER A 486 -3.91 -44.03 241.29
CA SER A 486 -3.04 -44.28 242.45
C SER A 486 -1.64 -43.66 242.32
N LYS A 487 -1.35 -42.71 243.22
CA LYS A 487 -0.04 -42.18 243.68
C LYS A 487 1.12 -42.01 242.69
N TRP A 488 1.73 -40.83 242.82
CA TRP A 488 3.03 -40.34 242.32
C TRP A 488 2.95 -39.32 241.19
N SER A 489 2.95 -38.07 241.66
CA SER A 489 3.37 -36.85 241.00
C SER A 489 4.80 -36.92 240.40
N GLU A 490 5.12 -35.86 239.67
CA GLU A 490 6.46 -35.27 239.51
C GLU A 490 7.43 -35.85 238.43
N THR A 491 7.42 -35.09 237.31
CA THR A 491 8.56 -34.36 236.71
C THR A 491 9.63 -35.04 235.83
N ALA A 492 9.85 -34.34 234.70
CA ALA A 492 11.15 -33.93 234.14
C ALA A 492 11.81 -34.72 232.98
N LEU A 493 11.59 -34.17 231.78
CA LEU A 493 12.59 -33.47 230.94
C LEU A 493 13.33 -34.17 229.77
N LEU A 494 13.41 -33.38 228.67
CA LEU A 494 14.31 -33.47 227.49
C LEU A 494 14.02 -34.67 226.55
N GLN A 495 13.93 -34.55 225.22
CA GLN A 495 14.66 -33.74 224.22
C GLN A 495 13.75 -33.46 222.97
N SER A 496 14.01 -32.58 222.00
CA SER A 496 14.85 -31.36 221.92
C SER A 496 14.62 -30.56 220.60
N SER A 497 14.41 -29.24 220.69
CA SER A 497 15.00 -28.15 219.87
C SER A 497 15.04 -28.14 218.32
N HIS A 498 14.57 -27.01 217.73
CA HIS A 498 15.21 -26.20 216.64
C HIS A 498 15.49 -26.87 215.25
N ALA A 499 15.87 -26.19 214.15
CA ALA A 499 15.70 -24.80 213.65
C ALA A 499 15.94 -24.79 212.10
N GLU A 500 16.29 -23.64 211.51
CA GLU A 500 16.43 -23.40 210.06
C GLU A 500 17.80 -23.80 209.46
N SER A 501 17.82 -24.29 208.20
CA SER A 501 18.90 -24.10 207.20
C SER A 501 20.32 -24.72 207.48
N PRO A 502 21.33 -24.63 206.57
CA PRO A 502 21.36 -25.00 205.14
C PRO A 502 22.69 -25.71 204.66
N LEU A 503 22.83 -25.91 203.33
CA LEU A 503 24.08 -25.99 202.49
C LEU A 503 24.94 -27.30 202.33
N LEU A 504 25.28 -27.54 201.04
CA LEU A 504 26.54 -28.03 200.42
C LEU A 504 27.10 -29.47 200.57
N SER A 505 27.27 -30.14 199.41
CA SER A 505 28.50 -30.83 198.92
C SER A 505 28.23 -31.49 197.55
N ASP A 506 29.18 -31.81 196.66
CA ASP A 506 30.17 -30.96 195.98
C ASP A 506 30.62 -31.64 194.63
N SER A 507 31.51 -30.99 193.87
CA SER A 507 32.28 -31.44 192.69
C SER A 507 31.77 -31.11 191.26
N GLU A 508 32.75 -30.92 190.38
CA GLU A 508 32.72 -30.31 189.03
C GLU A 508 32.87 -31.37 187.92
N ASP A 509 32.53 -31.04 186.66
CA ASP A 509 33.44 -31.20 185.49
C ASP A 509 32.91 -30.44 184.24
N GLU A 510 33.69 -30.44 183.15
CA GLU A 510 33.59 -29.49 182.02
C GLU A 510 32.62 -29.80 180.84
N ASN A 511 32.51 -28.77 180.00
CA ASN A 511 32.39 -28.72 178.53
C ASN A 511 33.29 -29.80 177.81
N PRO A 512 33.31 -30.00 176.45
CA PRO A 512 32.83 -29.09 175.40
C PRO A 512 32.21 -29.74 174.12
N GLU A 513 31.83 -28.86 173.18
CA GLU A 513 31.84 -29.03 171.69
C GLU A 513 31.04 -30.20 171.05
N ALA A 514 30.47 -30.10 169.85
CA ALA A 514 30.94 -29.39 168.64
C ALA A 514 29.73 -28.94 167.76
N LEU A 515 29.78 -27.79 167.04
CA LEU A 515 30.13 -27.62 165.61
C LEU A 515 29.19 -28.38 164.61
N GLN A 516 28.87 -27.96 163.37
CA GLN A 516 29.10 -26.78 162.50
C GLN A 516 28.11 -26.92 161.30
N ASP A 517 27.79 -25.99 160.39
CA ASP A 517 28.04 -24.55 160.11
C ASP A 517 26.91 -24.10 159.10
N ALA A 518 26.81 -22.98 158.36
CA ALA A 518 27.58 -21.74 158.16
C ALA A 518 26.64 -20.64 157.58
N HIS A 519 27.11 -19.38 157.53
CA HIS A 519 26.65 -18.36 156.57
C HIS A 519 27.68 -18.18 155.44
N SER A 520 27.28 -17.61 154.30
CA SER A 520 28.17 -16.72 153.53
C SER A 520 27.39 -15.81 152.56
N SER A 521 28.05 -14.75 152.09
CA SER A 521 27.53 -13.71 151.21
C SER A 521 28.61 -13.28 150.20
N GLY A 522 28.24 -12.89 148.97
CA GLY A 522 29.21 -12.40 147.99
C GLY A 522 28.62 -12.04 146.62
N PRO A 523 29.32 -11.23 145.78
CA PRO A 523 28.66 -10.43 144.74
C PRO A 523 29.30 -10.48 143.32
N LEU A 524 28.79 -9.63 142.41
CA LEU A 524 29.27 -9.34 141.03
C LEU A 524 28.98 -10.50 140.04
N ASN A 525 28.56 -10.30 138.78
CA ASN A 525 28.56 -9.15 137.84
C ASN A 525 27.37 -9.35 136.83
N HIS A 526 27.02 -8.52 135.83
CA HIS A 526 27.65 -7.32 135.27
C HIS A 526 26.66 -6.19 134.83
N TYR A 527 26.18 -6.15 133.56
CA TYR A 527 25.67 -4.91 132.90
C TYR A 527 24.37 -5.09 132.07
N SER A 528 23.41 -4.17 132.27
CA SER A 528 22.91 -3.14 131.31
C SER A 528 23.10 -3.32 129.79
N LEU A 529 22.26 -2.78 128.88
CA LEU A 529 20.85 -2.30 128.83
C LEU A 529 20.56 -1.92 127.34
N CYS A 530 19.38 -1.39 127.01
CA CYS A 530 18.97 -1.03 125.64
C CYS A 530 19.81 0.09 124.98
N GLU A 531 19.90 0.12 123.64
CA GLU A 531 19.25 1.15 122.79
C GLU A 531 19.41 0.95 121.25
N GLN A 532 18.39 1.40 120.51
CA GLN A 532 18.41 1.86 119.09
C GLN A 532 18.42 3.42 119.12
N PRO A 533 18.70 4.22 118.04
CA PRO A 533 18.39 3.92 116.62
C PRO A 533 19.27 4.57 115.50
N GLN A 534 18.89 4.27 114.24
CA GLN A 534 18.86 5.11 113.00
C GLN A 534 20.04 5.97 112.49
N ALA A 535 20.25 5.85 111.15
CA ALA A 535 20.59 6.91 110.17
C ALA A 535 22.00 7.57 110.21
N ASP A 536 22.59 8.09 109.11
CA ASP A 536 22.18 8.08 107.68
C ASP A 536 23.40 8.17 106.71
N LEU A 537 23.13 7.90 105.41
CA LEU A 537 23.89 8.23 104.17
C LEU A 537 25.37 8.71 104.20
N LEU A 538 26.26 8.05 103.43
CA LEU A 538 26.88 8.58 102.18
C LEU A 538 27.94 7.64 101.53
N LEU A 539 28.18 7.82 100.21
CA LEU A 539 29.19 7.16 99.34
C LEU A 539 30.45 8.08 99.17
N PRO A 540 31.56 7.73 98.46
CA PRO A 540 31.82 6.60 97.52
C PRO A 540 33.22 5.91 97.60
N ALA A 541 33.51 4.96 96.67
CA ALA A 541 34.79 4.60 96.01
C ALA A 541 35.03 3.06 95.79
N THR A 542 36.01 2.70 94.94
CA THR A 542 36.30 1.35 94.36
C THR A 542 37.84 1.10 94.31
N PRO A 543 38.46 0.05 93.70
CA PRO A 543 38.06 -1.28 93.15
C PRO A 543 38.87 -2.44 93.83
N PRO A 544 39.23 -3.63 93.24
CA PRO A 544 38.76 -4.42 92.10
C PRO A 544 38.01 -5.73 92.53
N PRO A 545 38.53 -7.01 92.63
CA PRO A 545 39.84 -7.65 92.37
C PRO A 545 39.84 -8.69 91.20
N SER A 546 40.94 -9.46 90.98
CA SER A 546 41.13 -10.56 89.97
C SER A 546 42.44 -11.36 90.26
N PRO A 547 42.93 -12.38 89.48
CA PRO A 547 42.39 -13.09 88.29
C PRO A 547 42.55 -14.65 88.27
N ARG A 548 42.07 -15.33 87.20
CA ARG A 548 42.91 -16.17 86.29
C ARG A 548 42.17 -16.66 85.03
N HIS A 549 42.93 -16.83 83.94
CA HIS A 549 42.53 -17.27 82.59
C HIS A 549 43.36 -18.51 82.19
N PRO A 550 42.99 -19.31 81.16
CA PRO A 550 43.52 -19.05 79.81
C PRO A 550 42.58 -19.31 78.61
N SER A 551 43.03 -18.80 77.45
CA SER A 551 42.62 -18.92 76.03
C SER A 551 41.86 -20.19 75.52
N GLY A 552 41.08 -20.11 74.42
CA GLY A 552 40.69 -18.92 73.62
C GLY A 552 40.30 -19.18 72.13
N MET A 553 40.00 -18.08 71.43
CA MET A 553 39.79 -17.88 69.97
C MET A 553 38.46 -18.30 69.28
N ASP A 554 37.73 -17.24 68.88
CA ASP A 554 37.05 -16.99 67.60
C ASP A 554 35.65 -17.51 67.19
N ALA A 555 35.05 -16.69 66.32
CA ALA A 555 33.81 -16.81 65.54
C ALA A 555 32.47 -16.86 66.32
N VAL A 556 31.85 -15.68 66.50
CA VAL A 556 30.43 -15.54 66.88
C VAL A 556 29.65 -14.87 65.75
N VAL A 557 28.61 -15.55 65.25
CA VAL A 557 27.59 -14.99 64.36
C VAL A 557 26.33 -14.71 65.17
N ILE A 558 25.79 -13.49 65.09
CA ILE A 558 24.53 -13.12 65.75
C ILE A 558 23.45 -12.92 64.69
N SER A 559 22.34 -13.65 64.80
CA SER A 559 21.18 -13.56 63.92
C SER A 559 19.92 -13.17 64.70
N GLN A 560 19.32 -12.03 64.38
CA GLN A 560 17.98 -11.62 64.79
C GLN A 560 17.21 -11.03 63.60
N PRO A 561 15.99 -11.50 63.29
CA PRO A 561 15.18 -10.95 62.18
C PRO A 561 13.83 -10.34 62.62
N ALA A 562 13.54 -9.10 62.21
CA ALA A 562 12.20 -8.48 62.08
C ALA A 562 12.33 -7.03 61.55
N PRO A 563 11.29 -6.40 60.95
CA PRO A 563 10.06 -6.93 60.36
C PRO A 563 9.86 -6.48 58.87
N LEU A 564 8.64 -6.61 58.34
CA LEU A 564 8.23 -6.32 56.96
C LEU A 564 7.96 -4.81 56.70
N SER A 565 8.11 -4.33 55.44
CA SER A 565 7.03 -3.68 54.65
C SER A 565 7.46 -3.08 53.28
N SER A 566 6.69 -3.44 52.24
CA SER A 566 6.38 -2.78 50.94
C SER A 566 7.35 -1.84 50.16
N PRO A 567 7.31 -1.86 48.80
CA PRO A 567 8.23 -1.10 47.94
C PRO A 567 7.68 0.24 47.39
N HIS A 568 8.60 1.11 46.97
CA HIS A 568 8.38 2.17 45.99
C HIS A 568 9.43 2.10 44.87
N GLN A 569 9.06 2.60 43.68
CA GLN A 569 9.95 2.68 42.52
C GLN A 569 11.06 3.72 42.73
N PRO A 570 12.19 3.58 42.03
CA PRO A 570 12.92 4.73 41.51
C PRO A 570 12.83 4.80 39.99
N SER A 571 12.63 6.01 39.48
CA SER A 571 12.81 6.40 38.09
C SER A 571 14.19 7.03 37.87
N ALA A 572 14.48 7.37 36.62
CA ALA A 572 15.45 8.38 36.19
C ALA A 572 16.97 8.14 36.37
N HIS A 573 17.63 7.97 35.22
CA HIS A 573 18.80 8.71 34.74
C HIS A 573 19.90 9.18 35.73
N THR A 574 21.16 8.83 35.39
CA THR A 574 22.16 9.88 35.09
C THR A 574 23.16 9.38 34.04
N HIS A 575 23.77 10.31 33.28
CA HIS A 575 24.64 10.02 32.13
C HIS A 575 26.14 9.95 32.50
N ALA A 576 26.89 9.24 31.67
CA ALA A 576 28.29 9.55 31.33
C ALA A 576 28.45 9.43 29.80
N HIS A 577 29.38 10.17 29.19
CA HIS A 577 29.41 10.43 27.75
C HIS A 577 30.63 9.84 27.01
N SER A 578 30.40 9.27 25.82
CA SER A 578 31.21 9.37 24.58
C SER A 578 30.41 8.59 23.49
N SER A 579 29.98 9.19 22.37
CA SER A 579 30.76 9.51 21.16
C SER A 579 31.63 8.31 20.73
N ASP A 580 31.43 7.70 19.56
CA ASP A 580 31.20 8.35 18.25
C ASP A 580 30.41 7.53 17.20
N SER A 581 30.01 8.20 16.11
CA SER A 581 29.76 7.71 14.72
C SER A 581 28.78 6.53 14.43
N GLU A 582 27.67 6.86 13.74
CA GLU A 582 27.26 6.41 12.36
C GLU A 582 27.98 5.19 11.71
N GLU A 583 27.34 4.32 10.90
CA GLU A 583 25.93 4.03 10.58
C GLU A 583 25.81 2.62 9.89
N GLU A 584 24.68 2.32 9.23
CA GLU A 584 24.37 1.10 8.41
C GLU A 584 24.22 -0.28 9.11
N TYR A 585 23.15 -1.00 8.75
CA TYR A 585 22.89 -2.40 9.08
C TYR A 585 22.44 -3.18 7.83
N GLU A 586 23.30 -4.05 7.27
CA GLU A 586 22.83 -5.28 6.63
C GLU A 586 22.88 -6.44 7.63
N ALA A 587 21.82 -7.24 7.68
CA ALA A 587 21.78 -8.47 8.47
C ALA A 587 21.10 -9.58 7.65
N ALA A 588 21.92 -10.46 7.07
CA ALA A 588 21.44 -11.52 6.20
C ALA A 588 20.84 -12.71 6.97
N LEU A 589 19.79 -13.29 6.37
CA LEU A 589 19.47 -14.73 6.29
C LEU A 589 19.91 -15.67 7.43
N SER A 590 18.94 -16.44 7.95
CA SER A 590 19.18 -17.87 8.18
C SER A 590 17.93 -18.75 8.27
N ARG A 591 18.07 -19.93 7.63
CA ARG A 591 17.51 -21.26 8.02
C ARG A 591 16.19 -21.73 7.36
N GLY A 592 16.33 -22.71 6.45
CA GLY A 592 15.25 -23.59 6.00
C GLY A 592 15.46 -24.15 4.57
N HIS A 593 16.02 -25.36 4.44
CA HIS A 593 16.27 -26.04 3.15
C HIS A 593 15.58 -27.41 3.08
N SER A 594 15.11 -27.80 1.88
CA SER A 594 14.70 -29.17 1.46
C SER A 594 13.53 -29.83 2.20
N SER A 595 12.78 -30.79 1.63
CA SER A 595 12.60 -31.32 0.25
C SER A 595 11.21 -32.03 0.23
N GLY A 596 10.64 -32.57 -0.85
CA GLY A 596 11.07 -32.85 -2.22
C GLY A 596 9.87 -33.39 -3.03
N GLU A 597 10.10 -34.03 -4.18
CA GLU A 597 9.04 -34.33 -5.18
C GLU A 597 8.55 -35.79 -5.24
N GLU A 598 7.41 -35.94 -5.94
CA GLU A 598 7.08 -36.99 -6.94
C GLU A 598 6.05 -38.13 -6.69
N THR A 599 5.32 -38.41 -7.79
CA THR A 599 4.58 -39.63 -8.22
C THR A 599 3.42 -40.26 -7.42
N ALA A 600 2.21 -39.96 -7.92
CA ALA A 600 1.30 -40.89 -8.63
C ALA A 600 0.44 -41.99 -7.92
N LEU A 601 -0.87 -41.90 -8.22
CA LEU A 601 -1.86 -42.98 -8.45
C LEU A 601 -2.15 -44.02 -7.34
N LEU A 602 -3.40 -44.00 -6.82
CA LEU A 602 -4.45 -45.01 -7.13
C LEU A 602 -5.81 -44.70 -6.43
N LEU A 603 -6.89 -45.20 -7.04
CA LEU A 603 -8.27 -45.35 -6.52
C LEU A 603 -8.55 -46.86 -6.34
N PRO A 604 -9.68 -47.32 -5.76
CA PRO A 604 -10.80 -46.62 -5.09
C PRO A 604 -11.09 -47.16 -3.67
N ASP A 605 -12.19 -46.73 -3.02
CA ASP A 605 -13.27 -47.67 -2.68
C ASP A 605 -14.63 -46.95 -2.49
N ASN A 606 -15.74 -47.69 -2.53
CA ASN A 606 -17.12 -47.18 -2.51
C ASN A 606 -17.86 -47.47 -1.19
N ARG A 607 -18.91 -46.68 -0.88
CA ARG A 607 -20.17 -47.27 -0.43
C ARG A 607 -21.39 -46.34 -0.53
N ASP A 608 -22.45 -46.86 -1.14
CA ASP A 608 -23.74 -46.20 -1.37
C ASP A 608 -24.66 -46.22 -0.15
N THR A 609 -25.61 -45.28 -0.09
CA THR A 609 -27.04 -45.63 0.05
C THR A 609 -27.98 -44.47 -0.36
N THR A 610 -28.61 -44.60 -1.53
CA THR A 610 -30.06 -44.42 -1.87
C THR A 610 -30.95 -43.42 -1.06
N LEU A 611 -32.00 -42.77 -1.59
CA LEU A 611 -32.86 -43.10 -2.75
C LEU A 611 -33.76 -41.90 -3.19
N GLY A 612 -33.91 -41.66 -4.51
CA GLY A 612 -35.10 -41.04 -5.14
C GLY A 612 -35.29 -39.50 -5.09
N ASP A 613 -36.05 -38.87 -6.02
CA ASP A 613 -36.59 -39.36 -7.31
C ASP A 613 -37.04 -38.19 -8.24
N LEU A 614 -37.29 -38.52 -9.53
CA LEU A 614 -38.14 -37.85 -10.55
C LEU A 614 -37.78 -36.46 -11.17
N ALA A 615 -37.64 -36.49 -12.52
CA ALA A 615 -38.02 -35.48 -13.54
C ALA A 615 -37.35 -34.08 -13.54
N GLU A 616 -37.08 -33.41 -14.68
CA GLU A 616 -37.23 -33.73 -16.12
C GLU A 616 -36.19 -32.95 -16.98
N SER A 617 -36.16 -33.14 -18.30
CA SER A 617 -35.29 -32.45 -19.29
C SER A 617 -36.03 -32.36 -20.64
N PRO A 618 -35.64 -31.53 -21.65
CA PRO A 618 -34.41 -30.74 -21.86
C PRO A 618 -34.65 -29.20 -21.83
N LEU A 619 -33.67 -28.29 -21.79
CA LEU A 619 -32.37 -28.13 -22.48
C LEU A 619 -32.48 -27.61 -23.93
N TRP A 620 -32.49 -26.28 -24.06
CA TRP A 620 -31.96 -25.46 -25.17
C TRP A 620 -31.37 -24.17 -24.56
#